data_AF-A0A8I0KY50-F1
#
_entry.id   AF-A0A8I0KY50-F1
#
_cell.length_a   1.000
_cell.length_b   1.000
_cell.length_c   1.000
_cell.angle_alpha   90.00
_cell.angle_beta   90.00
_cell.angle_gamma   90.00
#
_symmetry.space_group_name_H-M   'P 1'
#
loop_
_entity.id
_entity.type
_entity.pdbx_description
1 polymer ?
#
loop_
_entity_poly.entity_id
_entity_poly.type
_entity_poly.pdbx_seq_one_letter_code
_entity_poly.pdbx_strand_id
1 'polypeptide(L)'
;MSFFKRPATHYGKTPEPETPYQRAAQIWDDRIGSARVQARNWRFMAFGCMILSAGFAAALVWQSARGTIVPWVVQVDNLGQAQAVAPAQA
;
A
#
# COMPACT_ATOMS: atom_id res chain seq x y z
N MET A 1 -22.72 -29.80 -43.17
CA MET A 1 -21.89 -29.41 -42.01
C MET A 1 -21.59 -30.68 -41.22
N SER A 2 -20.31 -31.06 -41.10
CA SER A 2 -19.92 -32.25 -40.33
C SER A 2 -19.72 -31.88 -38.86
N PHE A 3 -20.46 -32.53 -37.96
CA PHE A 3 -20.56 -32.20 -36.53
C PHE A 3 -19.68 -33.08 -35.62
N PHE A 4 -18.80 -33.90 -36.19
CA PHE A 4 -17.88 -34.74 -35.40
C PHE A 4 -16.43 -34.49 -35.82
N LYS A 5 -15.72 -33.66 -35.05
CA LYS A 5 -14.26 -33.50 -35.14
C LYS A 5 -13.61 -34.37 -34.05
N ARG A 6 -12.68 -35.25 -34.44
CA ARG A 6 -11.85 -36.01 -33.50
C ARG A 6 -10.92 -35.05 -32.75
N PRO A 7 -10.72 -35.20 -31.44
CA PRO A 7 -9.70 -34.45 -30.72
C PRO A 7 -8.33 -34.87 -31.26
N ALA A 8 -7.61 -33.94 -31.89
CA ALA A 8 -6.22 -34.14 -32.27
C ALA A 8 -5.36 -34.01 -31.01
N THR A 9 -4.54 -35.02 -30.72
CA THR A 9 -3.59 -35.00 -29.61
C THR A 9 -2.52 -33.94 -29.90
N HIS A 10 -2.72 -32.73 -29.36
CA HIS A 10 -1.72 -31.68 -29.46
C HIS A 10 -0.59 -32.03 -28.48
N TYR A 11 0.45 -32.71 -28.97
CA TYR A 11 1.72 -32.74 -28.26
C TYR A 11 2.16 -31.28 -28.15
N GLY A 12 2.18 -30.75 -26.92
CA GLY A 12 2.70 -29.42 -26.65
C GLY A 12 4.06 -29.27 -27.32
N LYS A 13 4.37 -28.09 -27.86
CA LYS A 13 5.70 -27.82 -28.42
C LYS A 13 6.73 -28.16 -27.35
N THR A 14 7.50 -29.23 -27.56
CA THR A 14 8.63 -29.54 -26.69
C THR A 14 9.60 -28.39 -26.80
N PRO A 15 9.96 -27.72 -25.67
CA PRO A 15 10.95 -26.66 -25.71
C PRO A 15 12.26 -27.22 -26.29
N GLU A 16 12.98 -26.40 -27.04
CA GLU A 16 14.30 -26.79 -27.53
C GLU A 16 15.20 -27.18 -26.35
N PRO A 17 15.99 -28.28 -26.46
CA PRO A 17 16.88 -28.70 -25.39
C PRO A 17 17.91 -27.60 -25.11
N GLU A 18 18.00 -27.17 -23.85
CA GLU A 18 19.02 -26.20 -23.47
C GLU A 18 20.42 -26.83 -23.61
N THR A 19 21.31 -26.14 -24.31
CA THR A 19 22.69 -26.60 -24.42
C THR A 19 23.50 -26.19 -23.19
N PRO A 20 24.54 -26.93 -22.81
CA PRO A 20 25.43 -26.53 -21.70
C PRO A 20 26.00 -25.12 -21.85
N TYR A 21 26.22 -24.66 -23.08
CA TYR A 21 26.67 -23.30 -23.39
C TYR A 21 25.61 -22.25 -23.07
N GLN A 22 24.33 -22.53 -23.33
CA GLN A 22 23.23 -21.63 -22.98
C GLN A 22 23.09 -21.50 -21.46
N ARG A 23 23.26 -22.60 -20.71
CA ARG A 23 23.23 -22.57 -19.24
C ARG A 23 24.38 -21.73 -18.67
N ALA A 24 25.57 -21.78 -19.27
CA ALA A 24 26.71 -20.95 -18.86
C ALA A 24 26.45 -19.45 -19.03
N ALA A 25 25.75 -19.05 -20.11
CA ALA A 25 25.34 -17.65 -20.31
C ALA A 25 24.34 -17.18 -19.25
N GLN A 26 23.34 -18.02 -18.90
CA GLN A 26 22.36 -17.71 -17.85
C GLN A 26 23.02 -17.48 -16.48
N ILE A 27 24.02 -18.29 -16.10
CA ILE A 27 24.73 -18.12 -14.82
C ILE A 27 25.40 -16.74 -14.71
N TRP A 28 25.95 -16.24 -15.81
CA TRP A 28 26.55 -14.91 -15.86
C TRP A 28 25.50 -13.81 -15.71
N ASP A 29 24.38 -13.93 -16.43
CA ASP A 29 23.26 -13.00 -16.34
C ASP A 29 22.64 -12.98 -14.95
N ASP A 30 22.49 -14.14 -14.31
CA ASP A 30 21.97 -14.24 -12.94
C ASP A 30 22.90 -13.58 -11.93
N ARG A 31 24.22 -13.76 -12.08
CA ARG A 31 25.22 -13.16 -11.18
C ARG A 31 25.21 -11.63 -11.22
N ILE A 32 25.09 -11.03 -12.41
CA ILE A 32 25.13 -9.57 -12.57
C ILE A 32 23.73 -8.94 -12.47
N GLY A 33 22.73 -9.62 -13.02
CA GLY A 33 21.35 -9.18 -13.10
C GLY A 33 20.64 -9.20 -11.75
N SER A 34 20.87 -10.23 -10.92
CA SER A 34 20.21 -10.35 -9.61
C SER A 34 20.50 -9.17 -8.69
N ALA A 35 21.75 -8.72 -8.62
CA ALA A 35 22.15 -7.58 -7.78
C ALA A 35 21.47 -6.27 -8.22
N ARG A 36 21.34 -6.04 -9.55
CA ARG A 36 20.68 -4.85 -10.09
C ARG A 36 19.17 -4.85 -9.82
N VAL A 37 18.52 -6.00 -9.98
CA VAL A 37 17.09 -6.17 -9.70
C VAL A 37 16.81 -5.98 -8.21
N GLN A 38 17.64 -6.56 -7.33
CA GLN A 38 17.52 -6.35 -5.88
C GLN A 38 17.67 -4.87 -5.50
N ALA A 39 18.68 -4.18 -6.03
CA ALA A 39 18.86 -2.75 -5.76
C ALA A 39 17.65 -1.92 -6.21
N ARG A 40 17.07 -2.22 -7.37
CA ARG A 40 15.85 -1.56 -7.86
C ARG A 40 14.64 -1.86 -6.97
N ASN A 41 14.46 -3.11 -6.54
CA ASN A 41 13.36 -3.49 -5.64
C ASN A 41 13.50 -2.80 -4.27
N TRP A 42 14.72 -2.70 -3.74
CA TRP A 42 15.00 -1.97 -2.51
C TRP A 42 14.67 -0.48 -2.62
N ARG A 43 14.96 0.14 -3.76
CA ARG A 43 14.56 1.53 -4.02
C ARG A 43 13.04 1.68 -4.02
N PHE A 44 12.31 0.76 -4.64
CA PHE A 44 10.84 0.78 -4.59
C PHE A 44 10.29 0.58 -3.19
N MET A 45 10.87 -0.32 -2.40
CA MET A 45 10.50 -0.48 -0.98
C MET A 45 10.73 0.81 -0.19
N ALA A 46 11.90 1.45 -0.36
CA ALA A 46 12.20 2.71 0.31
C ALA A 46 11.20 3.81 -0.05
N PHE A 47 10.88 3.97 -1.34
CA PHE A 47 9.87 4.95 -1.77
C PHE A 47 8.47 4.60 -1.27
N GLY A 48 8.10 3.32 -1.26
CA GLY A 48 6.84 2.86 -0.67
C GLY A 48 6.71 3.21 0.81
N CYS A 49 7.77 2.97 1.59
CA CYS A 49 7.82 3.36 3.01
C CYS A 49 7.76 4.87 3.21
N MET A 50 8.44 5.66 2.38
CA MET A 50 8.36 7.12 2.44
C MET A 50 6.95 7.63 2.16
N ILE A 51 6.29 7.12 1.11
CA ILE A 51 4.92 7.51 0.76
C ILE A 51 3.95 7.13 1.88
N LEU A 52 4.08 5.92 2.42
CA LEU A 52 3.24 5.45 3.52
C LEU A 52 3.41 6.33 4.76
N SER A 53 4.65 6.62 5.15
CA SER A 53 4.96 7.45 6.32
C SER A 53 4.48 8.89 6.14
N ALA A 54 4.74 9.50 4.97
CA ALA A 54 4.28 10.86 4.66
C ALA A 54 2.75 10.95 4.61
N GLY A 55 2.09 9.96 3.99
CA GLY A 55 0.63 9.88 3.94
C GLY A 55 0.02 9.73 5.33
N PHE A 56 0.60 8.89 6.18
CA PHE A 56 0.16 8.71 7.56
C PHE A 56 0.33 9.99 8.39
N ALA A 57 1.49 10.66 8.27
CA ALA A 57 1.73 11.94 8.94
C ALA A 57 0.74 13.02 8.49
N ALA A 58 0.47 13.13 7.19
CA ALA A 58 -0.52 14.05 6.65
C ALA A 58 -1.94 13.76 7.15
N ALA A 59 -2.33 12.48 7.19
CA ALA A 59 -3.62 12.06 7.74
C ALA A 59 -3.76 12.41 9.23
N LEU A 60 -2.69 12.23 10.01
CA LEU A 60 -2.67 12.58 11.43
C LEU A 60 -2.78 14.10 11.65
N VAL A 61 -2.05 14.89 10.86
CA VAL A 61 -2.16 16.36 10.90
C VAL A 61 -3.60 16.78 10.61
N TRP A 62 -4.19 16.24 9.53
CA TRP A 62 -5.58 16.52 9.17
C TRP A 62 -6.57 16.13 10.28
N GLN A 63 -6.39 14.96 10.89
CA GLN A 63 -7.22 14.53 12.01
C GLN A 63 -7.06 15.46 13.23
N SER A 64 -5.83 15.85 13.56
CA SER A 64 -5.55 16.74 14.70
C SER A 64 -6.12 18.15 14.51
N ALA A 65 -6.17 18.64 13.27
CA ALA A 65 -6.75 19.93 12.93
C ALA A 65 -8.29 19.96 13.06
N ARG A 66 -8.95 18.79 13.10
CA ARG A 66 -10.42 18.68 13.29
C ARG A 66 -10.85 18.67 14.76
N GLY A 67 -10.07 19.27 15.66
CA GLY A 67 -10.34 19.25 17.10
C GLY A 67 -11.78 19.64 17.46
N THR A 68 -12.44 18.81 18.26
CA THR A 68 -13.79 19.09 18.79
C THR A 68 -13.68 20.10 19.92
N ILE A 69 -14.07 21.34 19.67
CA ILE A 69 -14.21 22.36 20.71
C ILE A 69 -15.53 22.09 21.44
N VAL A 70 -15.47 21.78 22.73
CA VAL A 70 -16.66 21.69 23.60
C VAL A 70 -16.76 23.01 24.39
N PRO A 71 -17.61 23.97 23.97
CA PRO A 71 -17.81 25.20 24.73
C PRO A 71 -18.59 24.89 26.01
N TRP A 72 -18.11 25.41 27.14
CA TRP A 72 -18.84 25.35 28.41
C TRP A 72 -19.41 26.73 28.72
N VAL A 73 -20.71 26.79 29.00
CA VAL A 73 -21.39 28.01 29.47
C VAL A 73 -21.69 27.84 30.94
N VAL A 74 -21.19 28.74 31.78
CA VAL A 74 -21.51 28.79 33.21
C VAL A 74 -22.43 29.97 33.45
N GLN A 75 -23.62 29.71 33.99
CA GLN A 75 -24.54 30.76 34.41
C GLN A 75 -24.05 31.37 35.73
N VAL A 76 -24.05 32.70 35.79
CA VAL A 76 -23.65 33.47 36.97
C VAL A 76 -24.81 34.37 37.40
N ASP A 77 -25.07 34.45 38.71
CA ASP A 77 -26.07 35.38 39.25
C ASP A 77 -25.53 36.82 39.38
N ASN A 78 -26.39 37.77 39.77
CA ASN A 78 -26.01 39.18 39.95
C ASN A 78 -24.96 39.42 41.06
N LEU A 79 -24.70 38.41 41.90
CA LEU A 79 -23.71 38.45 42.99
C LEU A 79 -22.42 37.71 42.63
N GLY A 80 -22.33 37.11 41.44
CA GLY A 80 -21.14 36.40 40.97
C GLY A 80 -21.10 34.90 41.31
N GLN A 81 -22.18 34.30 41.84
CA GLN A 81 -22.23 32.88 42.16
C GLN A 81 -22.49 32.03 40.90
N ALA A 82 -21.70 30.97 40.73
CA ALA A 82 -21.91 29.98 39.67
C ALA A 82 -23.14 29.10 39.99
N GLN A 83 -24.11 29.04 39.08
CA GLN A 83 -25.27 28.15 39.21
C GLN A 83 -25.01 26.80 38.54
N ALA A 84 -25.55 25.74 39.14
CA ALA A 84 -25.57 24.42 38.53
C ALA A 84 -26.54 24.42 37.34
N VAL A 85 -26.02 24.30 36.12
CA VAL A 85 -26.82 24.23 34.89
C VAL A 85 -26.66 22.85 34.25
N ALA A 86 -27.76 22.34 33.67
CA ALA A 86 -27.77 21.13 32.87
C ALA A 86 -26.85 21.26 31.63
N PRO A 87 -26.30 20.16 31.09
CA PRO A 87 -25.37 20.21 29.96
C PRO A 87 -26.00 20.93 28.75
N ALA A 88 -25.23 21.85 28.15
CA ALA A 88 -25.65 22.57 26.94
C ALA A 88 -25.82 21.57 25.78
N GLN A 89 -27.03 21.53 25.21
CA GLN A 89 -27.28 20.80 23.97
C GLN A 89 -26.89 21.67 22.76
N ALA A 90 -26.31 21.04 21.74
CA ALA A 90 -25.83 21.68 20.53
C ALA A 90 -26.98 22.14 19.60
#